data_AF-A0A3D3X9A0-F1
#
_entry.id   AF-A0A3D3X9A0-F1
#
_cell.length_a   1.000
_cell.length_b   1.000
_cell.length_c   1.000
_cell.angle_alpha   90.00
_cell.angle_beta   90.00
_cell.angle_gamma   90.00
#
_symmetry.space_group_name_H-M   'P 1'
#
loop_
_entity.id
_entity.type
_entity.pdbx_description
1 polymer ?
#
loop_
_entity_poly.entity_id
_entity_poly.type
_entity_poly.pdbx_seq_one_letter_code
_entity_poly.pdbx_strand_id
1 'polypeptide(L)'
;GTFNFWRQGHLRMKLIGVFLLSSIPMSYLGGAIALDKEVFYLLLWVTLVFVAIRIYWKGELRLVFKLHPRTQLFVSLMLGAVLGFVSGTVGIGGGIYLVPMIILFGLGTEKEAAASGAVFILLNSMAGLVARIQRGAVSLELMLPLLLAVLAGGFLGSRLGAMRFKPQTIQQILGLVVILALLLLSRKIGYS
;
A
#
# COMPACT_ATOMS: atom_id res chain seq x y z
N GLY A 1 13.77 -1.99 4.02
CA GLY A 1 13.33 -1.01 3.01
C GLY A 1 13.25 0.40 3.58
N THR A 2 12.27 0.66 4.45
CA THR A 2 11.99 1.98 5.05
C THR A 2 13.20 2.61 5.76
N PHE A 3 14.00 1.81 6.46
CA PHE A 3 15.23 2.26 7.13
C PHE A 3 16.33 2.73 6.16
N ASN A 4 16.43 2.12 4.97
CA ASN A 4 17.39 2.55 3.94
C ASN A 4 16.97 3.87 3.27
N PHE A 5 15.66 4.09 3.08
CA PHE A 5 15.15 5.37 2.56
C PHE A 5 15.30 6.51 3.56
N TRP A 6 15.07 6.25 4.85
CA TRP A 6 15.31 7.21 5.93
C TRP A 6 16.79 7.61 5.99
N ARG A 7 17.72 6.65 5.80
CA ARG A 7 19.17 6.91 5.75
C ARG A 7 19.65 7.70 4.53
N GLN A 8 18.90 7.68 3.41
CA GLN A 8 19.26 8.38 2.17
C GLN A 8 18.67 9.79 2.04
N GLY A 9 17.96 10.29 3.06
CA GLY A 9 17.44 11.67 3.08
C GLY A 9 16.28 11.95 2.11
N HIS A 10 15.74 10.92 1.46
CA HIS A 10 14.66 11.06 0.47
C HIS A 10 13.26 11.05 1.09
N LEU A 11 13.13 10.94 2.42
CA LEU A 11 11.83 10.97 3.09
C LEU A 11 11.44 12.40 3.46
N ARG A 12 10.50 12.99 2.71
CA ARG A 12 9.86 14.26 3.08
C ARG A 12 8.84 14.03 4.19
N MET A 13 9.31 14.07 5.45
CA MET A 13 8.46 13.90 6.64
C MET A 13 7.24 14.82 6.66
N LYS A 14 7.40 16.08 6.22
CA LYS A 14 6.30 17.04 6.15
C LYS A 14 5.22 16.63 5.13
N LEU A 15 5.62 16.02 4.01
CA LEU A 15 4.68 15.56 2.98
C LEU A 15 3.90 14.35 3.48
N ILE A 16 4.60 13.28 3.90
CA ILE A 16 3.96 12.05 4.37
C ILE A 16 3.14 12.25 5.65
N GLY A 17 3.57 13.16 6.53
CA GLY A 17 2.84 13.49 7.76
C GLY A 17 1.41 13.98 7.50
N VAL A 18 1.21 14.78 6.44
CA VAL A 18 -0.13 15.25 6.05
C VAL A 18 -1.02 14.09 5.59
N PHE A 19 -0.48 13.18 4.77
CA PHE A 19 -1.23 12.00 4.35
C PHE A 19 -1.58 11.10 5.52
N LEU A 20 -0.61 10.84 6.41
CA LEU A 20 -0.79 9.95 7.56
C LEU A 20 -1.80 10.49 8.58
N LEU A 21 -1.87 11.81 8.76
CA LEU A 21 -2.80 12.46 9.67
C LEU A 21 -4.26 12.05 9.38
N SER A 22 -4.61 11.94 8.11
CA SER A 22 -5.95 11.54 7.67
C SER A 22 -6.06 10.04 7.39
N SER A 23 -5.00 9.41 6.90
CA SER A 23 -5.04 8.01 6.49
C SER A 23 -5.09 7.05 7.66
N ILE A 24 -4.36 7.31 8.75
CA ILE A 24 -4.29 6.38 9.89
C ILE A 24 -5.67 6.19 10.55
N PRO A 25 -6.40 7.27 10.91
CA PRO A 25 -7.76 7.13 11.45
C PRO A 25 -8.69 6.42 10.46
N MET A 26 -8.60 6.77 9.17
CA MET A 26 -9.45 6.15 8.15
C MET A 26 -9.11 4.69 7.88
N SER A 27 -7.84 4.30 7.95
CA SER A 27 -7.42 2.91 7.84
C SER A 27 -7.88 2.08 9.03
N TYR A 28 -7.82 2.65 10.23
CA TYR A 28 -8.41 2.04 11.41
C TYR A 28 -9.93 1.85 11.22
N LEU A 29 -10.66 2.89 10.79
CA LEU A 29 -12.10 2.80 10.52
C LEU A 29 -12.41 1.75 9.45
N GLY A 30 -11.67 1.73 8.34
CA GLY A 30 -11.83 0.72 7.30
C GLY A 30 -11.54 -0.70 7.81
N GLY A 31 -10.52 -0.86 8.63
CA GLY A 31 -10.19 -2.12 9.30
C GLY A 31 -11.18 -2.52 10.41
N ALA A 32 -11.99 -1.58 10.91
CA ALA A 32 -13.03 -1.80 11.89
C ALA A 32 -14.37 -2.24 11.27
N ILE A 33 -14.55 -2.08 9.95
CA ILE A 33 -15.78 -2.51 9.27
C ILE A 33 -15.73 -4.01 9.00
N ALA A 34 -16.82 -4.72 9.34
CA ALA A 34 -17.02 -6.12 8.94
C ALA A 34 -17.61 -6.11 7.54
N LEU A 35 -16.74 -6.26 6.54
CA LEU A 35 -17.18 -6.39 5.15
C LEU A 35 -17.65 -7.82 4.90
N ASP A 36 -18.76 -7.94 4.18
CA ASP A 36 -19.20 -9.20 3.64
C ASP A 36 -18.11 -9.80 2.75
N LYS A 37 -18.02 -11.13 2.75
CA LYS A 37 -16.95 -11.86 2.05
C LYS A 37 -16.91 -11.52 0.57
N GLU A 38 -18.07 -11.38 -0.06
CA GLU A 38 -18.21 -10.99 -1.47
C GLU A 38 -17.62 -9.60 -1.74
N VAL A 39 -18.01 -8.60 -0.95
CA VAL A 39 -17.52 -7.22 -1.10
C VAL A 39 -16.00 -7.16 -0.84
N PHE A 40 -15.52 -7.88 0.18
CA PHE A 40 -14.09 -7.96 0.46
C PHE A 40 -13.31 -8.59 -0.70
N TYR A 41 -13.78 -9.71 -1.25
CA TYR A 41 -13.12 -10.37 -2.38
C TYR A 41 -13.18 -9.53 -3.66
N LEU A 42 -14.28 -8.84 -3.93
CA LEU A 42 -14.40 -7.91 -5.05
C LEU A 42 -13.40 -6.76 -4.91
N LEU A 43 -13.35 -6.09 -3.75
CA LEU A 43 -12.41 -5.00 -3.49
C LEU A 43 -10.95 -5.46 -3.61
N LEU A 44 -10.64 -6.63 -3.08
CA LEU A 44 -9.32 -7.24 -3.18
C LEU A 44 -8.97 -7.53 -4.65
N TRP A 45 -9.90 -8.09 -5.42
CA TRP A 45 -9.69 -8.41 -6.83
C TRP A 45 -9.44 -7.15 -7.65
N VAL A 46 -10.30 -6.12 -7.52
CA VAL A 46 -10.14 -4.83 -8.20
C VAL A 46 -8.79 -4.20 -7.86
N THR A 47 -8.39 -4.28 -6.59
CA THR A 47 -7.09 -3.78 -6.15
C THR A 47 -5.94 -4.53 -6.84
N LEU A 48 -5.98 -5.86 -6.83
CA LEU A 48 -4.91 -6.67 -7.42
C LEU A 48 -4.82 -6.47 -8.94
N VAL A 49 -5.95 -6.28 -9.64
CA VAL A 49 -5.97 -5.92 -11.06
C VAL A 49 -5.29 -4.58 -11.27
N PHE A 50 -5.63 -3.57 -10.45
CA PHE A 50 -4.97 -2.27 -10.50
C PHE A 50 -3.45 -2.37 -10.25
N VAL A 51 -3.03 -3.18 -9.28
CA VAL A 51 -1.61 -3.46 -8.99
C VAL A 51 -0.92 -4.09 -10.20
N ALA A 52 -1.53 -5.11 -10.81
CA ALA A 52 -0.97 -5.79 -11.97
C ALA A 52 -0.83 -4.82 -13.15
N ILE A 53 -1.87 -4.05 -13.45
CA ILE A 53 -1.84 -2.99 -14.46
C ILE A 53 -0.68 -2.05 -14.16
N ARG A 54 -0.55 -1.56 -12.92
CA ARG A 54 0.51 -0.61 -12.56
C ARG A 54 1.92 -1.19 -12.73
N ILE A 55 2.13 -2.48 -12.47
CA ILE A 55 3.43 -3.16 -12.63
C ILE A 55 3.82 -3.23 -14.12
N TYR A 56 2.89 -3.56 -15.01
CA TYR A 56 3.18 -3.72 -16.45
C TYR A 56 3.05 -2.42 -17.25
N TRP A 57 2.33 -1.44 -16.71
CA TRP A 57 2.18 -0.13 -17.33
C TRP A 57 3.45 0.72 -17.12
N LYS A 58 4.22 0.87 -18.19
CA LYS A 58 5.45 1.70 -18.23
C LYS A 58 5.20 3.17 -18.50
N GLY A 59 3.97 3.56 -18.85
CA GLY A 59 3.61 4.96 -19.05
C GLY A 59 3.61 5.74 -17.73
N GLU A 60 4.45 6.77 -17.65
CA GLU A 60 4.35 7.75 -16.59
C GLU A 60 3.33 8.82 -16.99
N LEU A 61 2.12 8.74 -16.45
CA LEU A 61 1.19 9.88 -16.54
C LEU A 61 1.75 11.01 -15.67
N ARG A 62 2.53 11.91 -16.29
CA ARG A 62 3.05 13.13 -15.66
C ARG A 62 2.13 14.30 -15.99
N LEU A 63 0.97 14.35 -15.35
CA LEU A 63 0.18 15.59 -15.34
C LEU A 63 0.69 16.47 -14.20
N VAL A 64 1.75 17.24 -14.41
CA VAL A 64 2.30 18.08 -13.34
C VAL A 64 1.35 19.25 -13.06
N PHE A 65 0.41 19.05 -12.12
CA PHE A 65 -0.42 20.13 -11.62
C PHE A 65 0.40 21.00 -10.67
N LYS A 66 0.62 22.27 -11.03
CA LYS A 66 1.12 23.27 -10.07
C LYS A 66 -0.01 23.70 -9.16
N LEU A 67 -0.17 23.00 -8.03
CA LEU A 67 -1.17 23.32 -7.02
C LEU A 67 -0.71 24.46 -6.12
N HIS A 68 -1.66 25.31 -5.69
CA HIS A 68 -1.41 26.28 -4.62
C HIS A 68 -1.22 25.54 -3.27
N PRO A 69 -0.42 26.07 -2.32
CA PRO A 69 -0.10 25.38 -1.06
C PRO A 69 -1.32 24.95 -0.24
N ARG A 70 -2.40 25.75 -0.21
CA ARG A 70 -3.65 25.41 0.48
C ARG A 70 -4.37 24.25 -0.20
N THR A 71 -4.45 24.28 -1.53
CA THR A 71 -5.06 23.20 -2.33
C THR A 71 -4.24 21.91 -2.20
N GLN A 72 -2.92 22.01 -2.17
CA GLN A 72 -2.02 20.88 -1.97
C GLN A 72 -2.27 20.18 -0.63
N LEU A 73 -2.43 20.95 0.45
CA LEU A 73 -2.75 20.41 1.77
C LEU A 73 -4.10 19.69 1.75
N PHE A 74 -5.13 20.33 1.21
CA PHE A 74 -6.48 19.77 1.13
C PHE A 74 -6.51 18.47 0.31
N VAL A 75 -5.90 18.47 -0.89
CA VAL A 75 -5.80 17.29 -1.75
C VAL A 75 -5.06 16.16 -1.03
N SER A 76 -3.95 16.45 -0.35
CA SER A 76 -3.18 15.42 0.37
C SER A 76 -3.98 14.81 1.54
N LEU A 77 -4.77 15.61 2.26
CA LEU A 77 -5.65 15.12 3.33
C LEU A 77 -6.80 14.27 2.78
N MET A 78 -7.44 14.71 1.69
CA MET A 78 -8.53 13.95 1.06
C MET A 78 -8.02 12.63 0.48
N LEU A 79 -6.89 12.65 -0.22
CA LEU A 79 -6.25 11.43 -0.72
C LEU A 79 -5.81 10.52 0.44
N GLY A 80 -5.22 11.07 1.49
CA GLY A 80 -4.84 10.30 2.68
C GLY A 80 -6.05 9.59 3.30
N ALA A 81 -7.16 10.30 3.49
CA ALA A 81 -8.40 9.73 4.02
C ALA A 81 -8.95 8.58 3.15
N VAL A 82 -9.16 8.84 1.86
CA VAL A 82 -9.74 7.87 0.92
C VAL A 82 -8.82 6.64 0.77
N LEU A 83 -7.54 6.86 0.53
CA LEU A 83 -6.57 5.78 0.35
C LEU A 83 -6.34 5.01 1.65
N GLY A 84 -6.36 5.69 2.80
CA GLY A 84 -6.29 5.06 4.12
C GLY A 84 -7.49 4.14 4.36
N PHE A 85 -8.70 4.62 4.09
CA PHE A 85 -9.92 3.83 4.24
C PHE A 85 -9.94 2.58 3.36
N VAL A 86 -9.66 2.73 2.05
CA VAL A 86 -9.59 1.60 1.10
C VAL A 86 -8.46 0.65 1.50
N SER A 87 -7.32 1.19 1.93
CA SER A 87 -6.20 0.38 2.42
C SER A 87 -6.56 -0.43 3.67
N GLY A 88 -7.27 0.15 4.62
CA GLY A 88 -7.65 -0.51 5.87
C GLY A 88 -8.69 -1.61 5.67
N THR A 89 -9.66 -1.35 4.79
CA THR A 89 -10.71 -2.32 4.41
C THR A 89 -10.13 -3.53 3.66
N VAL A 90 -9.20 -3.32 2.72
CA VAL A 90 -8.60 -4.40 1.92
C VAL A 90 -7.38 -5.04 2.62
N GLY A 91 -6.62 -4.27 3.39
CA GLY A 91 -5.42 -4.72 4.12
C GLY A 91 -4.10 -4.64 3.35
N ILE A 92 -4.01 -3.85 2.28
CA ILE A 92 -2.84 -3.79 1.39
C ILE A 92 -1.83 -2.68 1.78
N GLY A 93 -2.21 -1.76 2.69
CA GLY A 93 -1.36 -0.66 3.14
C GLY A 93 -1.35 0.58 2.21
N GLY A 94 -1.96 0.50 1.02
CA GLY A 94 -2.34 1.66 0.20
C GLY A 94 -1.19 2.42 -0.50
N GLY A 95 0.08 2.07 -0.25
CA GLY A 95 1.22 2.76 -0.86
C GLY A 95 1.27 2.64 -2.39
N ILE A 96 0.70 1.57 -2.96
CA ILE A 96 0.58 1.39 -4.41
C ILE A 96 -0.30 2.45 -5.07
N TYR A 97 -1.26 3.01 -4.32
CA TYR A 97 -2.08 4.14 -4.76
C TYR A 97 -1.40 5.47 -4.45
N LEU A 98 -0.76 5.59 -3.29
CA LEU A 98 -0.15 6.84 -2.87
C LEU A 98 0.97 7.27 -3.80
N VAL A 99 1.87 6.36 -4.20
CA VAL A 99 3.01 6.67 -5.07
C VAL A 99 2.59 7.34 -6.38
N PRO A 100 1.70 6.77 -7.21
CA PRO A 100 1.26 7.43 -8.44
C PRO A 100 0.51 8.72 -8.16
N MET A 101 -0.26 8.84 -7.08
CA MET A 101 -0.95 10.08 -6.73
C MET A 101 0.03 11.21 -6.37
N ILE A 102 1.11 10.92 -5.63
CA ILE A 102 2.15 11.91 -5.31
C ILE A 102 2.80 12.44 -6.60
N ILE A 103 3.10 11.54 -7.55
CA ILE A 103 3.72 11.91 -8.83
C ILE A 103 2.71 12.69 -9.70
N LEU A 104 1.46 12.20 -9.77
CA LEU A 104 0.40 12.79 -10.57
C LEU A 104 0.01 14.19 -10.09
N PHE A 105 0.02 14.48 -8.80
CA PHE A 105 -0.30 15.82 -8.29
C PHE A 105 0.94 16.70 -8.08
N GLY A 106 2.12 16.27 -8.55
CA GLY A 106 3.36 17.03 -8.43
C GLY A 106 3.79 17.30 -6.99
N LEU A 107 3.43 16.42 -6.05
CA LEU A 107 3.58 16.63 -4.60
C LEU A 107 4.99 16.33 -4.10
N GLY A 108 5.73 15.50 -4.83
CA GLY A 108 7.10 15.10 -4.52
C GLY A 108 7.74 14.38 -5.70
N THR A 109 9.04 14.13 -5.58
CA THR A 109 9.81 13.36 -6.58
C THR A 109 9.48 11.87 -6.52
N GLU A 110 9.83 11.10 -7.55
CA GLU A 110 9.65 9.64 -7.57
C GLU A 110 10.29 8.94 -6.36
N LYS A 111 11.48 9.40 -5.95
CA LYS A 111 12.18 8.87 -4.77
C LYS A 111 11.42 9.18 -3.48
N GLU A 112 10.91 10.40 -3.34
CA GLU A 112 10.11 10.82 -2.20
C GLU A 112 8.77 10.09 -2.14
N ALA A 113 8.12 9.88 -3.29
CA ALA A 113 6.90 9.11 -3.43
C ALA A 113 7.13 7.66 -2.99
N ALA A 114 8.17 7.00 -3.49
CA ALA A 114 8.51 5.63 -3.13
C ALA A 114 8.81 5.47 -1.62
N ALA A 115 9.59 6.39 -1.04
CA ALA A 115 9.89 6.41 0.39
C ALA A 115 8.62 6.63 1.23
N SER A 116 7.79 7.59 0.83
CA SER A 116 6.50 7.90 1.47
C SER A 116 5.54 6.72 1.41
N GLY A 117 5.47 6.03 0.26
CA GLY A 117 4.64 4.83 0.07
C GLY A 117 5.02 3.69 1.02
N ALA A 118 6.32 3.47 1.27
CA ALA A 118 6.76 2.44 2.22
C ALA A 118 6.33 2.74 3.67
N VAL A 119 6.44 4.01 4.11
CA VAL A 119 5.96 4.43 5.43
C VAL A 119 4.43 4.35 5.51
N PHE A 120 3.75 4.77 4.45
CA PHE A 120 2.29 4.72 4.36
C PHE A 120 1.77 3.28 4.47
N ILE A 121 2.39 2.32 3.79
CA ILE A 121 2.07 0.90 3.90
C ILE A 121 2.22 0.43 5.33
N LEU A 122 3.37 0.71 5.96
CA LEU A 122 3.64 0.25 7.31
C LEU A 122 2.58 0.75 8.30
N LEU A 123 2.33 2.06 8.35
CA LEU A 123 1.46 2.66 9.35
C LEU A 123 -0.02 2.36 9.10
N ASN A 124 -0.49 2.37 7.85
CA ASN A 124 -1.88 2.03 7.58
C ASN A 124 -2.16 0.54 7.79
N SER A 125 -1.24 -0.36 7.44
CA SER A 125 -1.40 -1.78 7.72
C SER A 125 -1.40 -2.06 9.22
N MET A 126 -0.55 -1.38 10.01
CA MET A 126 -0.60 -1.46 11.47
C MET A 126 -1.95 -0.98 12.01
N ALA A 127 -2.44 0.18 11.56
CA ALA A 127 -3.73 0.72 12.00
C ALA A 127 -4.91 -0.22 11.68
N GLY A 128 -4.95 -0.76 10.46
CA GLY A 128 -5.98 -1.71 10.04
C GLY A 128 -5.89 -3.05 10.77
N LEU A 129 -4.68 -3.54 11.05
CA LEU A 129 -4.47 -4.76 11.83
C LEU A 129 -4.96 -4.59 13.28
N VAL A 130 -4.61 -3.48 13.93
CA VAL A 130 -5.08 -3.16 15.29
C VAL A 130 -6.61 -3.16 15.35
N ALA A 131 -7.27 -2.54 14.38
CA ALA A 131 -8.73 -2.53 14.30
C ALA A 131 -9.32 -3.95 14.15
N ARG A 132 -8.69 -4.83 13.37
CA ARG A 132 -9.16 -6.23 13.19
C ARG A 132 -8.93 -7.09 14.43
N ILE A 133 -7.82 -6.88 15.15
CA ILE A 133 -7.54 -7.56 16.42
C ILE A 133 -8.57 -7.15 17.46
N GLN A 134 -8.86 -5.85 17.60
CA GLN A 134 -9.84 -5.35 18.58
C GLN A 134 -11.26 -5.88 18.35
N ARG A 135 -11.60 -6.25 17.11
CA ARG A 135 -12.89 -6.88 16.77
C ARG A 135 -12.90 -8.40 16.94
N GLY A 136 -11.80 -9.02 17.36
CA GLY A 136 -11.68 -10.48 17.46
C GLY A 136 -11.69 -11.20 16.12
N ALA A 137 -11.44 -10.50 15.00
CA ALA A 137 -11.47 -11.09 13.66
C ALA A 137 -10.19 -11.87 13.30
N VAL A 138 -9.18 -11.88 14.17
CA VAL A 138 -7.87 -12.50 13.96
C VAL A 138 -7.56 -13.43 15.12
N SER A 139 -7.30 -14.71 14.84
CA SER A 139 -6.78 -15.63 15.84
C SER A 139 -5.29 -15.37 16.08
N LEU A 140 -4.90 -15.20 17.35
CA LEU A 140 -3.51 -14.97 17.76
C LEU A 140 -2.59 -16.13 17.34
N GLU A 141 -3.12 -17.35 17.28
CA GLU A 141 -2.41 -18.56 16.84
C GLU A 141 -1.97 -18.49 15.37
N LEU A 142 -2.81 -17.95 14.48
CA LEU A 142 -2.45 -17.74 13.08
C LEU A 142 -1.62 -16.47 12.87
N MET A 143 -1.73 -15.49 13.78
CA MET A 143 -1.05 -14.21 13.66
C MET A 143 0.47 -14.33 13.78
N LEU A 144 0.96 -15.12 14.74
CA LEU A 144 2.40 -15.20 15.03
C LEU A 144 3.21 -15.81 13.87
N PRO A 145 2.81 -16.94 13.25
CA PRO A 145 3.49 -17.48 12.07
C PRO A 145 3.46 -16.52 10.87
N LEU A 146 2.33 -15.84 10.65
CA LEU A 146 2.20 -14.86 9.56
C LEU A 146 3.12 -13.66 9.77
N LEU A 147 3.22 -13.14 10.99
CA LEU A 147 4.15 -12.07 11.33
C LEU A 147 5.60 -12.46 11.05
N LEU A 148 6.01 -13.65 11.48
CA LEU A 148 7.36 -14.16 11.23
C LEU A 148 7.63 -14.35 9.73
N ALA A 149 6.66 -14.90 8.99
CA ALA A 149 6.78 -15.06 7.53
C ALA A 149 6.91 -13.71 6.82
N VAL A 150 6.13 -12.70 7.20
CA VAL A 150 6.20 -11.35 6.64
C VAL A 150 7.54 -10.67 6.98
N LEU A 151 8.01 -10.78 8.22
CA LEU A 151 9.29 -10.19 8.64
C LEU A 151 10.47 -10.87 7.93
N ALA A 152 10.50 -12.21 7.90
CA ALA A 152 11.55 -12.96 7.23
C ALA A 152 11.53 -12.73 5.71
N GLY A 153 10.37 -12.83 5.08
CA GLY A 153 10.19 -12.58 3.64
C GLY A 153 10.54 -11.14 3.25
N GLY A 154 10.12 -10.15 4.05
CA GLY A 154 10.46 -8.75 3.84
C GLY A 154 11.95 -8.46 4.00
N PHE A 155 12.58 -9.04 5.02
CA PHE A 155 14.03 -8.91 5.24
C PHE A 155 14.83 -9.53 4.09
N LEU A 156 14.56 -10.80 3.78
CA LEU A 156 15.22 -11.54 2.70
C LEU A 156 15.00 -10.88 1.34
N GLY A 157 13.74 -10.53 1.03
CA GLY A 157 13.38 -9.85 -0.22
C GLY A 157 14.09 -8.50 -0.37
N SER A 158 14.15 -7.69 0.70
CA SER A 158 14.85 -6.40 0.66
C SER A 158 16.37 -6.55 0.51
N ARG A 159 16.96 -7.57 1.14
CA ARG A 159 18.40 -7.83 1.09
C ARG A 159 18.82 -8.37 -0.28
N LEU A 160 18.07 -9.35 -0.81
CA LEU A 160 18.30 -9.92 -2.14
C LEU A 160 18.06 -8.88 -3.23
N GLY A 161 17.01 -8.08 -3.10
CA GLY A 161 16.69 -7.03 -4.05
C GLY A 161 17.72 -5.91 -4.09
N ALA A 162 18.37 -5.59 -2.97
CA ALA A 162 19.42 -4.58 -2.91
C ALA A 162 20.79 -5.08 -3.41
N MET A 163 21.09 -6.38 -3.27
CA MET A 163 22.45 -6.89 -3.51
C MET A 163 22.61 -7.77 -4.76
N ARG A 164 21.56 -8.44 -5.25
CA ARG A 164 21.70 -9.55 -6.21
C ARG A 164 20.85 -9.41 -7.48
N PHE A 165 19.72 -8.69 -7.43
CA PHE A 165 18.75 -8.68 -8.53
C PHE A 165 18.60 -7.31 -9.19
N LYS A 166 18.46 -7.31 -10.52
CA LYS A 166 18.08 -6.10 -11.26
C LYS A 166 16.65 -5.71 -10.88
N PRO A 167 16.30 -4.40 -10.82
CA PRO A 167 14.95 -3.94 -10.47
C PRO A 167 13.84 -4.58 -11.32
N GLN A 168 14.13 -4.83 -12.60
CA GLN A 168 13.21 -5.49 -13.54
C GLN A 168 12.84 -6.93 -13.10
N THR A 169 13.80 -7.69 -12.58
CA THR A 169 13.56 -9.06 -12.11
C THR A 169 12.66 -9.06 -10.87
N ILE A 170 12.87 -8.12 -9.95
CA ILE A 170 12.03 -7.97 -8.75
C ILE A 170 10.59 -7.61 -9.15
N GLN A 171 10.43 -6.68 -10.10
CA GLN A 171 9.12 -6.29 -10.62
C GLN A 171 8.40 -7.46 -11.30
N GLN A 172 9.10 -8.29 -12.07
CA GLN A 172 8.52 -9.48 -12.71
C GLN A 172 8.08 -10.53 -11.69
N ILE A 173 8.91 -10.81 -10.67
CA ILE A 173 8.55 -11.74 -9.59
C ILE A 173 7.30 -11.23 -8.85
N LEU A 174 7.27 -9.95 -8.50
CA LEU A 174 6.11 -9.33 -7.86
C LEU A 174 4.86 -9.44 -8.75
N GLY A 175 4.98 -9.13 -10.05
CA GLY A 175 3.90 -9.25 -11.01
C GLY A 175 3.35 -10.67 -11.12
N LEU A 176 4.24 -11.68 -11.17
CA LEU A 176 3.84 -13.09 -11.18
C LEU A 176 3.06 -13.47 -9.91
N VAL A 177 3.54 -13.07 -8.73
CA VAL A 177 2.85 -13.33 -7.46
C VAL A 177 1.45 -12.69 -7.44
N VAL A 178 1.32 -11.46 -7.94
CA VAL A 178 0.03 -10.76 -8.04
C VAL A 178 -0.92 -11.47 -9.03
N ILE A 179 -0.42 -11.91 -10.19
CA ILE A 179 -1.22 -12.67 -11.17
C ILE A 179 -1.69 -14.00 -10.57
N LEU A 180 -0.82 -14.73 -9.88
CA LEU A 180 -1.19 -15.97 -9.20
C LEU A 180 -2.28 -15.72 -8.14
N ALA A 181 -2.15 -14.65 -7.35
CA ALA A 181 -3.18 -14.26 -6.38
C ALA A 181 -4.52 -13.92 -7.06
N LEU A 182 -4.49 -13.22 -8.20
CA LEU A 182 -5.70 -12.93 -9.01
C LEU A 182 -6.39 -14.20 -9.50
N LEU A 183 -5.63 -15.17 -10.01
CA LEU A 183 -6.18 -16.45 -10.49
C LEU A 183 -6.83 -17.24 -9.35
N LEU A 184 -6.16 -17.32 -8.20
CA LEU A 184 -6.69 -18.00 -7.01
C LEU A 184 -7.96 -17.33 -6.50
N LEU A 185 -7.98 -16.00 -6.46
CA LEU A 185 -9.14 -15.23 -6.00
C LEU A 185 -10.32 -15.32 -6.97
N SER A 186 -10.06 -15.28 -8.28
CA SER A 186 -11.10 -15.41 -9.32
C SER A 186 -11.81 -16.76 -9.24
N ARG A 187 -11.05 -17.84 -8.98
CA ARG A 187 -11.65 -19.15 -8.70
C ARG A 187 -12.58 -19.07 -7.50
N LYS A 188 -12.13 -18.49 -6.39
CA LYS A 188 -12.92 -18.41 -5.15
C LYS A 188 -14.24 -17.62 -5.32
N ILE A 189 -14.22 -16.54 -6.09
CA ILE A 189 -15.41 -15.74 -6.40
C ILE A 189 -16.38 -16.54 -7.29
N GLY A 190 -15.88 -17.29 -8.28
CA GLY A 190 -16.73 -18.08 -9.18
C GLY A 190 -17.37 -19.36 -8.58
N TYR A 191 -17.01 -19.73 -7.34
CA TYR A 191 -17.60 -20.85 -6.60
C TYR A 191 -18.54 -20.41 -5.47
N SER A 192 -18.76 -19.10 -5.28
CA SER A 192 -19.73 -18.53 -4.32
C SER A 192 -21.03 -18.17 -5.03
#